data_AF-S5ZKV7-F1
#
_entry.id   AF-S5ZKV7-F1
#
_cell.length_a   1.000
_cell.length_b   1.000
_cell.length_c   1.000
_cell.angle_alpha   90.00
_cell.angle_beta   90.00
_cell.angle_gamma   90.00
#
_symmetry.space_group_name_H-M   'P 1'
#
loop_
_entity.id
_entity.type
_entity.pdbx_description
1 polymer ?
#
loop_
_entity_poly.entity_id
_entity_poly.type
_entity_poly.pdbx_seq_one_letter_code
_entity_poly.pdbx_strand_id
1 'polypeptide(L)'
;MSKKPYPQNDDLVNAILKVLSKAYTMTPDEFPEAVKKQLEEEGFYTGLVTTKRIWQLYEKLVRNGQAVDVFGVVQDLGQRE
;
A
#
# COMPACT_ATOMS: atom_id res chain seq x y z
N MET A 1 -24.33 -12.69 -9.70
CA MET A 1 -22.97 -12.14 -9.88
C MET A 1 -22.60 -11.40 -8.61
N SER A 2 -21.76 -11.99 -7.76
CA SER A 2 -21.34 -11.35 -6.52
C SER A 2 -20.49 -10.14 -6.85
N LYS A 3 -20.94 -8.94 -6.46
CA LYS A 3 -20.10 -7.74 -6.54
C LYS A 3 -18.92 -7.98 -5.61
N LYS A 4 -17.70 -7.94 -6.14
CA LYS A 4 -16.49 -7.98 -5.32
C LYS A 4 -16.60 -6.86 -4.27
N PRO A 5 -16.38 -7.13 -2.98
CA PRO A 5 -16.43 -6.09 -1.97
C PRO A 5 -15.36 -5.04 -2.27
N TYR A 6 -15.70 -3.77 -2.01
CA TYR A 6 -14.70 -2.71 -2.05
C TYR A 6 -13.82 -2.84 -0.81
N PRO A 7 -12.47 -2.83 -0.95
CA PRO A 7 -11.60 -2.99 0.19
C PRO A 7 -11.77 -1.81 1.14
N GLN A 8 -11.96 -2.09 2.43
CA GLN A 8 -11.91 -1.06 3.45
C GLN A 8 -10.46 -0.62 3.68
N ASN A 9 -10.28 0.43 4.48
CA ASN A 9 -8.95 0.91 4.83
C ASN A 9 -8.09 -0.18 5.48
N ASP A 10 -8.69 -1.02 6.33
CA ASP A 10 -8.00 -2.11 7.02
C ASP A 10 -7.50 -3.18 6.04
N ASP A 11 -8.34 -3.57 5.06
CA ASP A 11 -7.96 -4.49 4.00
C ASP A 11 -6.81 -3.93 3.15
N LEU A 12 -6.87 -2.64 2.82
CA LEU A 12 -5.81 -1.98 2.06
C LEU A 12 -4.49 -1.95 2.84
N VAL A 13 -4.55 -1.65 4.14
CA VAL A 13 -3.39 -1.66 5.04
C VAL A 13 -2.78 -3.06 5.11
N ASN A 14 -3.61 -4.09 5.27
CA ASN A 14 -3.14 -5.47 5.32
C ASN A 14 -2.47 -5.88 4.00
N ALA A 15 -3.07 -5.53 2.85
CA ALA A 15 -2.48 -5.79 1.54
C ALA A 15 -1.13 -5.05 1.36
N ILE A 16 -1.05 -3.78 1.79
CA ILE A 16 0.18 -2.98 1.80
C ILE A 16 1.28 -3.68 2.60
N LEU A 17 1.00 -4.15 3.82
CA LEU A 17 1.96 -4.83 4.68
C LEU A 17 2.45 -6.17 4.07
N LYS A 18 1.55 -6.93 3.45
CA LYS A 18 1.89 -8.18 2.74
C LYS A 18 2.81 -7.93 1.55
N VAL A 19 2.54 -6.89 0.76
CA VAL A 19 3.38 -6.50 -0.37
C VAL A 19 4.72 -5.97 0.12
N LEU A 20 4.75 -5.17 1.18
CA LEU A 20 5.98 -4.66 1.78
C LEU A 20 6.93 -5.77 2.25
N SER A 21 6.39 -6.88 2.77
CA SER A 21 7.21 -8.05 3.12
C SER A 21 7.94 -8.67 1.93
N LYS A 22 7.45 -8.42 0.70
CA LYS A 22 8.05 -8.86 -0.57
C LYS A 22 8.73 -7.72 -1.33
N ALA A 23 8.71 -6.50 -0.78
CA ALA A 23 9.16 -5.29 -1.48
C ALA A 23 10.68 -5.16 -1.60
N TYR A 24 11.47 -6.04 -0.97
CA TYR A 24 12.94 -6.00 -1.03
C TYR A 24 13.50 -6.03 -2.47
N THR A 25 12.78 -6.64 -3.42
CA THR A 25 13.13 -6.70 -4.85
C THR A 25 12.27 -5.81 -5.73
N MET A 26 11.47 -4.92 -5.14
CA MET A 26 10.42 -4.19 -5.84
C MET A 26 10.75 -2.71 -5.97
N THR A 27 10.39 -2.11 -7.11
CA THR A 27 10.53 -0.66 -7.30
C THR A 27 9.30 0.10 -6.76
N PRO A 28 9.45 1.39 -6.39
CA PRO A 28 8.31 2.20 -5.92
C PRO A 28 7.22 2.35 -6.99
N ASP A 29 7.56 2.30 -8.28
CA ASP A 29 6.58 2.41 -9.37
C ASP A 29 5.67 1.17 -9.45
N GLU A 30 6.26 -0.01 -9.25
CA GLU A 30 5.51 -1.27 -9.26
C GLU A 30 4.66 -1.45 -8.00
N PHE A 31 5.05 -0.85 -6.87
CA PHE A 31 4.41 -1.02 -5.56
C PHE A 31 2.87 -0.88 -5.59
N PRO A 32 2.29 0.23 -6.10
CA PRO A 32 0.84 0.38 -6.18
C PRO A 32 0.17 -0.68 -7.06
N GLU A 33 0.84 -1.18 -8.08
CA GLU A 33 0.30 -2.26 -8.92
C GLU A 33 0.25 -3.59 -8.16
N ALA A 34 1.31 -3.95 -7.42
CA ALA A 34 1.26 -5.18 -6.62
C ALA A 34 0.24 -5.12 -5.49
N VAL A 35 0.04 -3.95 -4.86
CA VAL A 35 -1.02 -3.80 -3.84
C VAL A 35 -2.40 -4.04 -4.45
N LYS A 36 -2.67 -3.52 -5.66
CA LYS A 36 -3.93 -3.80 -6.36
C LYS A 36 -4.04 -5.28 -6.71
N LYS A 37 -3.00 -5.88 -7.25
CA LYS A 37 -2.99 -7.30 -7.60
C LYS A 37 -3.27 -8.19 -6.39
N GLN A 38 -2.61 -7.91 -5.26
CA GLN A 38 -2.81 -8.60 -3.99
C GLN A 38 -4.27 -8.50 -3.52
N LEU A 39 -4.89 -7.30 -3.59
CA LEU A 39 -6.29 -7.10 -3.26
C LEU A 39 -7.24 -7.85 -4.22
N GLU A 40 -6.93 -7.89 -5.51
CA GLU A 40 -7.74 -8.63 -6.49
C GLU A 40 -7.66 -10.14 -6.29
N GLU A 41 -6.49 -10.66 -5.93
CA GLU A 41 -6.27 -12.06 -5.54
C GLU A 41 -7.04 -12.41 -4.26
N GLU A 42 -7.17 -11.47 -3.33
CA GLU A 42 -8.02 -11.59 -2.14
C GLU A 42 -9.53 -11.41 -2.44
N GLY A 43 -9.89 -11.14 -3.70
CA GLY A 43 -11.27 -11.06 -4.16
C GLY A 43 -11.90 -9.66 -4.04
N PHE A 44 -11.11 -8.63 -3.74
CA PHE A 44 -11.58 -7.24 -3.65
C PHE A 44 -11.64 -6.53 -5.00
N TYR A 45 -12.44 -5.47 -5.05
CA TYR A 45 -12.53 -4.58 -6.22
C TYR A 45 -11.55 -3.40 -6.10
N THR A 46 -10.52 -3.39 -6.95
CA THR A 46 -9.45 -2.39 -6.96
C THR A 46 -9.61 -1.29 -7.99
N GLY A 47 -10.67 -1.34 -8.82
CA GLY A 47 -10.89 -0.37 -9.91
C GLY A 47 -11.01 1.09 -9.44
N LEU A 48 -11.36 1.32 -8.17
CA LEU A 48 -11.45 2.66 -7.56
C LEU A 48 -10.26 2.97 -6.63
N VAL A 49 -9.29 2.07 -6.51
CA VAL A 49 -8.09 2.28 -5.69
C VAL A 49 -7.07 3.06 -6.52
N THR A 50 -6.84 4.32 -6.15
CA THR A 50 -5.85 5.16 -6.80
C THR A 50 -4.47 4.97 -6.19
N THR A 51 -3.43 5.15 -7.01
CA THR A 51 -2.02 5.10 -6.58
C THR A 51 -1.75 6.05 -5.41
N LYS A 52 -2.31 7.27 -5.48
CA LYS A 52 -2.23 8.27 -4.41
C LYS A 52 -2.76 7.75 -3.07
N ARG A 53 -3.89 7.02 -3.08
CA ARG A 53 -4.50 6.48 -1.85
C ARG A 53 -3.60 5.42 -1.19
N ILE A 54 -2.99 4.57 -2.01
CA ILE A 54 -2.04 3.55 -1.53
C ILE A 54 -0.84 4.23 -0.87
N TRP A 55 -0.24 5.21 -1.54
CA TRP A 55 0.89 5.98 -0.98
C TRP A 55 0.54 6.72 0.30
N GLN A 56 -0.63 7.37 0.39
CA GLN A 56 -1.04 8.04 1.63
C GLN A 56 -1.23 7.07 2.80
N LEU A 57 -1.72 5.85 2.54
CA LEU A 57 -1.85 4.84 3.58
C LEU A 57 -0.50 4.28 4.00
N TYR A 58 0.37 4.01 3.02
CA TYR A 58 1.76 3.63 3.28
C TYR A 58 2.49 4.68 4.14
N GLU A 59 2.43 5.96 3.75
CA GLU A 59 3.04 7.06 4.49
C GLU A 59 2.53 7.13 5.93
N LYS A 60 1.21 7.00 6.13
CA LYS A 60 0.62 6.96 7.48
C LYS A 60 1.13 5.80 8.31
N LEU A 61 1.27 4.60 7.72
CA LEU A 61 1.80 3.43 8.42
C LEU A 61 3.26 3.61 8.81
N VAL A 62 4.07 4.15 7.91
CA VAL A 62 5.49 4.43 8.19
C VAL A 62 5.63 5.51 9.26
N ARG A 63 4.89 6.62 9.14
CA ARG A 63 4.89 7.71 10.12
C ARG A 63 4.42 7.26 11.50
N ASN A 64 3.45 6.35 11.57
CA ASN A 64 2.99 5.77 12.83
C ASN A 64 3.92 4.67 13.38
N GLY A 65 5.01 4.32 12.68
CA GLY A 65 5.94 3.26 13.10
C GLY A 65 5.40 1.84 12.91
N GLN A 66 4.31 1.67 12.15
CA GLN A 66 3.71 0.37 11.86
C GLN A 66 4.33 -0.33 10.64
N ALA A 67 5.02 0.41 9.78
CA ALA A 67 5.74 -0.11 8.61
C ALA A 67 7.14 0.52 8.51
N VAL A 68 8.09 -0.21 7.95
CA VAL A 68 9.44 0.30 7.66
C VAL A 68 9.41 1.04 6.33
N ASP A 69 10.15 2.15 6.23
CA ASP A 69 10.28 2.88 4.97
C ASP A 69 11.16 2.11 3.97
N VAL A 70 10.58 1.17 3.24
CA VAL A 70 11.31 0.31 2.28
C VAL A 70 11.74 1.11 1.04
N PHE A 71 10.92 2.07 0.62
CA PHE A 71 11.16 2.85 -0.60
C PHE A 71 11.91 4.16 -0.36
N GLY A 72 12.20 4.52 0.89
CA GLY A 72 12.89 5.78 1.22
C GLY A 72 12.10 7.05 0.93
N VAL A 73 10.80 6.94 0.60
CA VAL A 73 9.97 8.07 0.16
C VAL A 73 9.38 8.88 1.32
N VAL A 74 9.44 8.35 2.55
CA VAL A 74 8.84 9.01 3.73
C VAL A 74 9.89 9.77 4.52
N GLN A 75 11.16 9.33 4.51
CA GLN A 75 12.25 10.00 5.23
C GLN A 75 12.53 11.44 4.74
N ASP A 76 12.24 11.75 3.48
CA ASP A 76 12.41 13.10 2.92
C ASP A 76 11.49 14.16 3.60
N LEU A 77 10.39 13.72 4.22
CA LEU A 77 9.44 14.60 4.92
C LEU A 77 9.79 14.85 6.39
N GLY A 78 10.81 14.16 6.93
CA GLY A 78 11.21 14.23 8.33
C GLY A 78 12.41 15.14 8.62
N GLN A 79 13.15 15.58 7.60
CA GLN A 79 14.27 16.53 7.76
C GLN A 79 13.79 17.98 7.65
N ARG A 80 12.96 18.42 8.59
CA ARG A 80 12.79 19.84 8.91
C ARG A 80 12.63 20.00 10.41
N GLU A 81 13.73 19.81 11.14
CA GLU A 81 13.93 20.42 12.46
C GLU A 81 15.32 21.06 12.50
#